data_AF-A0A952BZD5-F1
#
_entry.id   AF-A0A952BZD5-F1
#
_cell.length_a   1.000
_cell.length_b   1.000
_cell.length_c   1.000
_cell.angle_alpha   90.00
_cell.angle_beta   90.00
_cell.angle_gamma   90.00
#
_symmetry.space_group_name_H-M   'P 1'
#
loop_
_entity.id
_entity.type
_entity.pdbx_description
1 polymer ?
#
loop_
_entity_poly.entity_id
_entity_poly.type
_entity_poly.pdbx_seq_one_letter_code
_entity_poly.pdbx_strand_id
1 'polypeptide(L)'
;MPRLLAACGLAVLAAVLTACAPTVTLLPDPLDVDTGGLGAGAFSADLTGAINQSIAGVAASLNDPDIGIALYLESERYAVNLVLPHDIVVGTHNITSLLSAYDSQQRVRFVGVSITDDIPPSGSILPFALYANVLQGRLTLTSIEPLTGAFEVTASDDVGVAVTATGTFNAIVPEPAP
;
A
#
# COMPACT_ATOMS: atom_id res chain seq x y z
N MET A 1 58.19 36.00 -43.75
CA MET A 1 57.74 34.66 -44.20
C MET A 1 58.12 33.65 -43.11
N PRO A 2 57.30 32.65 -42.74
CA PRO A 2 55.89 32.74 -42.32
C PRO A 2 55.61 32.01 -40.96
N ARG A 3 54.43 32.30 -40.40
CA ARG A 3 53.44 31.37 -39.79
C ARG A 3 53.55 30.82 -38.34
N LEU A 4 52.44 31.11 -37.64
CA LEU A 4 51.51 30.22 -36.93
C LEU A 4 51.58 30.08 -35.39
N LEU A 5 50.61 30.79 -34.79
CA LEU A 5 49.86 30.51 -33.55
C LEU A 5 49.70 29.03 -33.18
N ALA A 6 49.75 28.73 -31.88
CA ALA A 6 48.83 27.77 -31.25
C ALA A 6 48.67 28.08 -29.74
N ALA A 7 47.41 28.21 -29.33
CA ALA A 7 46.95 28.40 -27.97
C ALA A 7 46.81 27.06 -27.23
N CYS A 8 47.17 27.02 -25.95
CA CYS A 8 46.84 25.98 -24.96
C CYS A 8 46.96 26.65 -23.57
N GLY A 9 46.04 26.58 -22.63
CA GLY A 9 44.72 25.97 -22.57
C GLY A 9 44.03 26.47 -21.29
N LEU A 10 42.70 26.60 -21.32
CA LEU A 10 41.88 26.76 -20.13
C LEU A 10 41.27 25.39 -19.82
N ALA A 11 41.68 24.76 -18.73
CA ALA A 11 41.05 23.54 -18.24
C ALA A 11 39.76 23.91 -17.51
N VAL A 12 38.61 23.59 -18.12
CA VAL A 12 37.30 23.65 -17.47
C VAL A 12 37.07 22.33 -16.75
N LEU A 13 37.18 22.36 -15.42
CA LEU A 13 36.84 21.24 -14.55
C LEU A 13 35.33 21.26 -14.31
N ALA A 14 34.55 20.63 -15.19
CA ALA A 14 33.14 20.39 -14.96
C ALA A 14 32.98 19.17 -14.04
N ALA A 15 32.81 19.42 -12.75
CA ALA A 15 32.39 18.40 -11.79
C ALA A 15 30.96 17.97 -12.14
N VAL A 16 30.82 16.75 -12.65
CA VAL A 16 29.52 16.11 -12.89
C VAL A 16 28.93 15.78 -11.52
N LEU A 17 27.99 16.60 -11.06
CA LEU A 17 27.03 16.24 -10.02
C LEU A 17 26.12 15.15 -10.61
N THR A 18 26.48 13.89 -10.41
CA THR A 18 25.54 12.77 -10.50
C THR A 18 24.53 12.93 -9.37
N ALA A 19 23.47 13.70 -9.61
CA ALA A 19 22.27 13.63 -8.82
C ALA A 19 21.72 12.21 -8.99
N CYS A 20 21.77 11.40 -7.93
CA CYS A 20 20.84 10.29 -7.77
C CYS A 20 19.45 10.92 -7.71
N ALA A 21 18.80 11.08 -8.86
CA ALA A 21 17.37 11.29 -8.90
C ALA A 21 16.74 10.08 -8.20
N PRO A 22 15.88 10.25 -7.18
CA PRO A 22 15.10 9.13 -6.69
C PRO A 22 14.32 8.60 -7.89
N THR A 23 14.52 7.32 -8.21
CA THR A 23 13.67 6.63 -9.17
C THR A 23 12.27 6.65 -8.57
N VAL A 24 11.46 7.62 -9.02
CA VAL A 24 10.02 7.58 -8.79
C VAL A 24 9.54 6.43 -9.67
N THR A 25 9.42 5.25 -9.08
CA THR A 25 8.68 4.16 -9.70
C THR A 25 7.24 4.63 -9.78
N LEU A 26 6.87 5.20 -10.93
CA LEU A 26 5.48 5.49 -11.25
C LEU A 26 4.77 4.14 -11.29
N LEU A 27 3.94 3.86 -10.28
CA LEU A 27 2.94 2.79 -10.39
C LEU A 27 2.11 3.09 -11.65
N PRO A 28 1.75 2.08 -12.46
CA PRO A 28 1.02 2.26 -13.72
C PRO A 28 -0.37 2.89 -13.47
N ASP A 29 -1.12 3.11 -14.56
CA ASP A 29 -2.50 3.64 -14.58
C ASP A 29 -3.36 3.20 -13.36
N PRO A 30 -4.30 4.04 -12.89
CA PRO A 30 -5.18 3.72 -11.76
C PRO A 30 -5.71 2.29 -11.86
N LEU A 31 -5.81 1.60 -10.72
CA LEU A 31 -6.40 0.26 -10.70
C LEU A 31 -7.78 0.32 -11.32
N ASP A 32 -8.08 -0.64 -12.19
CA ASP A 32 -9.44 -0.84 -12.66
C ASP A 32 -10.29 -1.26 -11.45
N VAL A 33 -11.25 -0.43 -11.07
CA VAL A 33 -12.10 -0.67 -9.91
C VAL A 33 -13.38 -1.33 -10.38
N ASP A 34 -13.32 -2.65 -10.56
CA ASP A 34 -14.52 -3.46 -10.76
C ASP A 34 -15.02 -4.01 -9.43
N THR A 35 -15.94 -3.27 -8.80
CA THR A 35 -16.69 -3.75 -7.63
C THR A 35 -18.02 -4.40 -8.03
N GLY A 36 -18.24 -4.64 -9.33
CA GLY A 36 -19.41 -5.33 -9.86
C GLY A 36 -19.53 -6.73 -9.25
N GLY A 37 -20.60 -6.97 -8.49
CA GLY A 37 -20.84 -8.24 -7.81
C GLY A 37 -20.38 -8.30 -6.35
N LEU A 38 -19.70 -7.28 -5.82
CA LEU A 38 -19.45 -7.17 -4.39
C LEU A 38 -20.68 -6.58 -3.67
N GLY A 39 -21.27 -7.37 -2.77
CA GLY A 39 -22.28 -6.89 -1.84
C GLY A 39 -21.72 -5.84 -0.87
N ALA A 40 -22.59 -5.05 -0.25
CA ALA A 40 -22.20 -4.17 0.84
C ALA A 40 -21.59 -4.99 1.98
N GLY A 41 -20.43 -4.57 2.47
CA GLY A 41 -19.68 -5.23 3.53
C GLY A 41 -18.83 -6.40 3.06
N ALA A 42 -18.48 -6.46 1.77
CA ALA A 42 -17.71 -7.55 1.18
C ALA A 42 -16.42 -7.08 0.51
N PHE A 43 -15.42 -7.96 0.48
CA PHE A 43 -14.22 -7.81 -0.36
C PHE A 43 -13.83 -9.13 -1.03
N SER A 44 -12.99 -9.01 -2.05
CA SER A 44 -12.29 -10.12 -2.69
C SER A 44 -10.86 -9.69 -3.01
N ALA A 45 -9.89 -10.58 -2.86
CA ALA A 45 -8.50 -10.32 -3.22
C ALA A 45 -7.78 -11.60 -3.66
N ASP A 46 -6.82 -11.45 -4.56
CA ASP A 46 -5.87 -12.47 -4.93
C ASP A 46 -4.52 -12.19 -4.24
N LEU A 47 -4.04 -13.17 -3.49
CA LEU A 47 -2.70 -13.18 -2.90
C LEU A 47 -1.77 -14.01 -3.79
N THR A 48 -0.63 -13.44 -4.18
CA THR A 48 0.41 -14.09 -4.99
C THR A 48 1.80 -13.92 -4.39
N GLY A 49 2.73 -14.81 -4.74
CA GLY A 49 4.10 -14.82 -4.21
C GLY A 49 4.27 -15.90 -3.15
N ALA A 50 4.52 -15.51 -1.89
CA ALA A 50 4.64 -16.47 -0.78
C ALA A 50 3.31 -17.12 -0.39
N ILE A 51 2.19 -16.44 -0.65
CA ILE A 51 0.83 -16.96 -0.57
C ILE A 51 0.29 -16.99 -2.01
N ASN A 52 -0.36 -18.06 -2.42
CA ASN A 52 -0.96 -18.18 -3.76
C ASN A 52 -2.41 -18.67 -3.62
N GLN A 53 -3.31 -17.74 -3.32
CA GLN A 53 -4.71 -18.02 -2.99
C GLN A 53 -5.61 -16.80 -3.20
N SER A 54 -6.83 -17.03 -3.69
CA SER A 54 -7.92 -16.06 -3.66
C SER A 54 -8.64 -16.09 -2.31
N ILE A 55 -8.86 -14.92 -1.72
CA ILE A 55 -9.56 -14.71 -0.45
C ILE A 55 -10.79 -13.81 -0.67
N ALA A 56 -11.84 -14.06 0.09
CA ALA A 56 -13.02 -13.22 0.12
C ALA A 56 -13.60 -13.24 1.54
N GLY A 57 -14.32 -12.18 1.90
CA GLY A 57 -14.87 -12.07 3.24
C GLY A 57 -15.48 -10.71 3.54
N VAL A 58 -15.37 -10.30 4.80
CA VAL A 58 -16.02 -9.11 5.35
C VAL A 58 -15.15 -7.87 5.09
N ALA A 59 -15.78 -6.80 4.64
CA ALA A 59 -15.19 -5.47 4.53
C ALA A 59 -15.87 -4.50 5.51
N ALA A 60 -15.14 -4.02 6.50
CA ALA A 60 -15.64 -3.10 7.52
C ALA A 60 -14.75 -1.88 7.63
N SER A 61 -15.35 -0.72 7.91
CA SER A 61 -14.62 0.51 8.18
C SER A 61 -15.01 1.11 9.53
N LEU A 62 -14.02 1.55 10.29
CA LEU A 62 -14.20 2.31 11.52
C LEU A 62 -13.55 3.68 11.33
N ASN A 63 -14.31 4.74 11.58
CA ASN A 63 -13.84 6.10 11.47
C ASN A 63 -13.63 6.68 12.88
N ASP A 64 -12.40 7.05 13.20
CA ASP A 64 -12.05 7.82 14.37
C ASP A 64 -11.59 9.22 13.93
N PRO A 65 -12.33 10.30 14.26
CA PRO A 65 -12.04 11.64 13.77
C PRO A 65 -10.70 12.19 14.29
N ASP A 66 -10.17 11.66 15.39
CA ASP A 66 -8.91 12.11 15.99
C ASP A 66 -7.69 11.34 15.47
N ILE A 67 -7.91 10.16 14.87
CA ILE A 67 -6.86 9.22 14.43
C ILE A 67 -6.86 9.03 12.91
N GLY A 68 -7.98 8.63 12.32
CA GLY A 68 -8.09 8.21 10.93
C GLY A 68 -9.17 7.15 10.71
N ILE A 69 -9.16 6.53 9.54
CA ILE A 69 -10.09 5.46 9.18
C ILE A 69 -9.33 4.13 9.18
N ALA A 70 -9.84 3.14 9.91
CA ALA A 70 -9.38 1.77 9.81
C ALA A 70 -10.31 1.00 8.86
N LEU A 71 -9.72 0.28 7.89
CA LEU A 71 -10.41 -0.58 6.94
C LEU A 71 -9.95 -2.02 7.16
N TYR A 72 -10.87 -2.87 7.58
CA TYR A 72 -10.64 -4.28 7.87
C TYR A 72 -11.21 -5.12 6.73
N LEU A 73 -10.34 -5.88 6.07
CA LEU A 73 -10.71 -6.83 5.01
C LEU A 73 -10.36 -8.23 5.49
N GLU A 74 -11.33 -8.92 6.11
CA GLU A 74 -11.11 -10.16 6.86
C GLU A 74 -11.75 -11.37 6.18
N SER A 75 -10.93 -12.36 5.85
CA SER A 75 -11.36 -13.71 5.44
C SER A 75 -11.20 -14.70 6.59
N GLU A 76 -11.54 -15.98 6.39
CA GLU A 76 -11.41 -17.01 7.43
C GLU A 76 -9.97 -17.21 7.96
N ARG A 77 -8.95 -16.84 7.16
CA ARG A 77 -7.54 -17.12 7.47
C ARG A 77 -6.62 -15.90 7.33
N TYR A 78 -6.93 -15.01 6.40
CA TYR A 78 -6.08 -13.86 6.09
C TYR A 78 -6.85 -12.57 6.26
N ALA A 79 -6.14 -11.52 6.66
CA ALA A 79 -6.67 -10.17 6.65
C ALA A 79 -5.76 -9.21 5.89
N VAL A 80 -6.36 -8.23 5.22
CA VAL A 80 -5.69 -7.07 4.66
C VAL A 80 -6.23 -5.84 5.38
N ASN A 81 -5.44 -5.31 6.31
CA ASN A 81 -5.85 -4.19 7.14
C ASN A 81 -5.19 -2.91 6.63
N LEU A 82 -6.01 -1.93 6.27
CA LEU A 82 -5.55 -0.61 5.85
C LEU A 82 -5.89 0.44 6.89
N VAL A 83 -5.04 1.45 7.00
CA VAL A 83 -5.35 2.69 7.71
C VAL A 83 -5.27 3.84 6.73
N LEU A 84 -6.22 4.77 6.81
CA LEU A 84 -6.36 5.89 5.89
C LEU A 84 -6.46 7.20 6.69
N PRO A 85 -5.94 8.31 6.16
CA PRO A 85 -6.18 9.63 6.75
C PRO A 85 -7.67 9.95 6.83
N HIS A 86 -8.10 10.66 7.88
CA HIS A 86 -9.51 11.05 8.06
C HIS A 86 -10.06 11.95 6.94
N ASP A 87 -9.18 12.66 6.24
CA ASP A 87 -9.44 13.63 5.18
C ASP A 87 -9.13 13.03 3.79
N ILE A 88 -9.05 11.69 3.70
CA ILE A 88 -8.82 11.03 2.42
C ILE A 88 -9.97 11.30 1.45
N VAL A 89 -9.61 11.49 0.18
CA VAL A 89 -10.54 11.79 -0.91
C VAL A 89 -10.56 10.65 -1.93
N VAL A 90 -11.59 10.62 -2.77
CA VAL A 90 -11.66 9.74 -3.95
C VAL A 90 -10.42 9.95 -4.83
N GLY A 91 -9.89 8.86 -5.40
CA GLY A 91 -8.68 8.87 -6.23
C GLY A 91 -7.67 7.79 -5.84
N THR A 92 -6.48 7.87 -6.43
CA THR A 92 -5.38 6.91 -6.19
C THR A 92 -4.37 7.46 -5.19
N HIS A 93 -4.03 6.65 -4.20
CA HIS A 93 -3.14 6.95 -3.09
C HIS A 93 -2.03 5.91 -3.00
N ASN A 94 -0.81 6.33 -2.70
CA ASN A 94 0.29 5.41 -2.43
C ASN A 94 0.10 4.76 -1.05
N ILE A 95 0.41 3.47 -0.98
CA ILE A 95 0.41 2.70 0.27
C ILE A 95 1.83 2.66 0.84
N THR A 96 1.95 2.81 2.15
CA THR A 96 3.19 2.66 2.91
C THR A 96 3.06 1.59 3.99
N SER A 97 4.17 1.22 4.62
CA SER A 97 4.18 0.31 5.79
C SER A 97 3.32 0.88 6.91
N LEU A 98 2.55 0.03 7.60
CA LEU A 98 1.61 0.46 8.64
C LEU A 98 2.21 1.43 9.66
N LEU A 99 3.41 1.14 10.18
CA LEU A 99 4.06 1.99 11.18
C LEU A 99 4.50 3.35 10.63
N SER A 100 4.78 3.43 9.32
CA SER A 100 5.16 4.67 8.63
C SER A 100 3.96 5.56 8.30
N ALA A 101 2.74 5.02 8.42
CA ALA A 101 1.51 5.77 8.14
C ALA A 101 1.15 6.78 9.24
N TYR A 102 1.66 6.57 10.46
CA TYR A 102 1.35 7.39 11.63
C TYR A 102 2.36 8.52 11.82
N ASP A 103 1.88 9.68 12.25
CA ASP A 103 2.74 10.73 12.77
C ASP A 103 3.12 10.51 14.25
N SER A 104 3.94 11.41 14.81
CA SER A 104 4.37 11.36 16.20
C SER A 104 3.23 11.50 17.22
N GLN A 105 2.04 11.93 16.79
CA GLN A 105 0.83 12.05 17.61
C GLN A 105 -0.12 10.86 17.40
N GLN A 106 0.34 9.80 16.72
CA GLN A 106 -0.46 8.63 16.39
C GLN A 106 -1.66 8.94 15.47
N ARG A 107 -1.58 9.98 14.65
CA ARG A 107 -2.57 10.25 13.60
C ARG A 107 -2.13 9.66 12.28
N VAL A 108 -3.08 9.10 11.53
CA VAL A 108 -2.81 8.54 10.21
C VAL A 108 -2.64 9.68 9.21
N ARG A 109 -1.46 9.76 8.57
CA ARG A 109 -1.10 10.78 7.58
C ARG A 109 -0.96 10.23 6.17
N PHE A 110 -0.73 8.94 6.04
CA PHE A 110 -0.59 8.24 4.77
C PHE A 110 -1.43 6.96 4.81
N VAL A 111 -1.73 6.40 3.64
CA VAL A 111 -2.39 5.09 3.60
C VAL A 111 -1.37 4.04 4.04
N GLY A 112 -1.66 3.35 5.15
CA GLY A 112 -0.85 2.25 5.66
C GLY A 112 -1.52 0.91 5.40
N VAL A 113 -0.73 -0.17 5.26
CA VAL A 113 -1.28 -1.53 5.21
C VAL A 113 -0.45 -2.53 6.01
N SER A 114 -1.13 -3.59 6.43
CA SER A 114 -0.53 -4.86 6.84
C SER A 114 -1.36 -6.02 6.30
N ILE A 115 -0.69 -7.10 5.90
CA ILE A 115 -1.35 -8.38 5.56
C ILE A 115 -0.98 -9.40 6.63
N THR A 116 -1.97 -10.11 7.17
CA THR A 116 -1.76 -11.15 8.18
C THR A 116 -2.22 -12.52 7.67
N ASP A 117 -1.47 -13.56 8.04
CA ASP A 117 -1.91 -14.97 8.01
C ASP A 117 -2.10 -15.44 9.44
N ASP A 118 -3.33 -15.82 9.80
CA ASP A 118 -3.70 -16.30 11.14
C ASP A 118 -3.32 -17.77 11.37
N ILE A 119 -2.76 -18.46 10.36
CA ILE A 119 -2.15 -19.78 10.51
C ILE A 119 -0.63 -19.65 10.39
N PRO A 120 0.15 -20.01 11.42
CA PRO A 120 1.60 -19.91 11.35
C PRO A 120 2.17 -20.83 10.26
N PRO A 121 3.21 -20.41 9.53
CA PRO A 121 3.95 -21.32 8.67
C PRO A 121 4.52 -22.47 9.52
N SER A 122 4.58 -23.68 8.96
CA SER A 122 5.04 -24.87 9.68
C SER A 122 6.45 -24.66 10.25
N GLY A 123 6.56 -24.70 11.59
CA GLY A 123 7.81 -24.44 12.30
C GLY A 123 7.96 -23.03 12.87
N SER A 124 7.00 -22.12 12.65
CA SER A 124 6.94 -20.83 13.36
C SER A 124 6.34 -21.01 14.76
N ILE A 125 7.02 -20.46 15.76
CA ILE A 125 6.55 -20.34 17.15
C ILE A 125 5.65 -19.11 17.35
N LEU A 126 5.63 -18.20 16.38
CA LEU A 126 4.75 -17.04 16.39
C LEU A 126 3.51 -17.36 15.56
N PRO A 127 2.29 -17.19 16.11
CA PRO A 127 1.05 -17.66 15.50
C PRO A 127 0.60 -16.90 14.25
N PHE A 128 1.38 -15.91 13.78
CA PHE A 128 0.99 -15.04 12.67
C PHE A 128 2.20 -14.74 11.77
N ALA A 129 2.01 -14.82 10.44
CA ALA A 129 2.91 -14.14 9.51
C ALA A 129 2.37 -12.71 9.30
N LEU A 130 3.23 -11.71 9.50
CA LEU A 130 2.89 -10.30 9.31
C LEU A 130 3.72 -9.74 8.15
N TYR A 131 3.06 -9.41 7.04
CA TYR A 131 3.67 -8.69 5.93
C TYR A 131 3.36 -7.20 6.10
N ALA A 132 4.29 -6.49 6.73
CA ALA A 132 4.14 -5.05 7.06
C ALA A 132 5.18 -4.17 6.36
N ASN A 133 6.22 -4.75 5.75
CA ASN A 133 7.25 -4.01 5.02
C ASN A 133 6.80 -3.78 3.57
N VAL A 134 6.14 -2.64 3.30
CA VAL A 134 5.61 -2.34 1.97
C VAL A 134 6.74 -1.99 1.00
N LEU A 135 6.83 -2.76 -0.08
CA LEU A 135 7.78 -2.54 -1.16
C LEU A 135 7.20 -1.58 -2.21
N GLN A 136 5.92 -1.73 -2.50
CA GLN A 136 5.14 -0.86 -3.37
C GLN A 136 3.66 -1.13 -3.11
N GLY A 137 2.81 -0.11 -3.30
CA GLY A 137 1.37 -0.34 -3.28
C GLY A 137 0.58 0.91 -3.58
N ARG A 138 -0.67 0.69 -3.97
CA ARG A 138 -1.66 1.72 -4.29
C ARG A 138 -3.05 1.31 -3.83
N LEU A 139 -3.81 2.32 -3.43
CA LEU A 139 -5.23 2.24 -3.12
C LEU A 139 -5.95 3.18 -4.09
N THR A 140 -6.98 2.72 -4.78
CA THR A 140 -7.88 3.56 -5.59
C THR A 140 -9.26 3.55 -4.96
N LEU A 141 -9.69 4.71 -4.47
CA LEU A 141 -11.02 4.90 -3.89
C LEU A 141 -11.97 5.47 -4.94
N THR A 142 -13.17 4.89 -5.05
CA THR A 142 -14.27 5.40 -5.88
C THR A 142 -15.37 6.05 -5.06
N SER A 143 -15.46 5.73 -3.76
CA SER A 143 -16.40 6.31 -2.80
C SER A 143 -15.80 6.32 -1.39
N ILE A 144 -16.20 7.30 -0.57
CA ILE A 144 -15.83 7.42 0.85
C ILE A 144 -17.00 7.00 1.77
N GLU A 145 -18.25 7.12 1.31
CA GLU A 145 -19.44 6.73 2.08
C GLU A 145 -20.47 6.01 1.18
N PRO A 146 -20.43 4.67 1.10
CA PRO A 146 -19.50 3.74 1.77
C PRO A 146 -18.07 3.82 1.21
N LEU A 147 -17.09 3.35 1.99
CA LEU A 147 -15.71 3.20 1.52
C LEU A 147 -15.66 2.09 0.46
N THR A 148 -15.41 2.46 -0.79
CA THR A 148 -15.37 1.54 -1.93
C THR A 148 -14.12 1.78 -2.75
N GLY A 149 -13.45 0.71 -3.17
CA GLY A 149 -12.23 0.84 -3.94
C GLY A 149 -11.56 -0.46 -4.33
N ALA A 150 -10.36 -0.31 -4.87
CA ALA A 150 -9.44 -1.38 -5.21
C ALA A 150 -8.06 -1.11 -4.61
N PHE A 151 -7.29 -2.16 -4.33
CA PHE A 151 -5.92 -2.04 -3.86
C PHE A 151 -5.02 -3.05 -4.57
N GLU A 152 -3.74 -2.70 -4.65
CA GLU A 152 -2.65 -3.58 -5.06
C GLU A 152 -1.47 -3.23 -4.18
N VAL A 153 -0.96 -4.19 -3.41
CA VAL A 153 0.19 -3.96 -2.54
C VAL A 153 1.09 -5.18 -2.50
N THR A 154 2.39 -4.94 -2.67
CA THR A 154 3.43 -5.91 -2.40
C THR A 154 4.10 -5.56 -1.07
N ALA A 155 4.02 -6.47 -0.10
CA ALA A 155 4.64 -6.33 1.20
C ALA A 155 5.46 -7.58 1.54
N SER A 156 6.52 -7.40 2.33
CA SER A 156 7.31 -8.50 2.86
C SER A 156 7.20 -8.66 4.37
N ASP A 157 7.52 -9.86 4.86
CA ASP A 157 7.82 -10.09 6.27
C ASP A 157 9.21 -9.55 6.64
N ASP A 158 9.64 -9.79 7.88
CA ASP A 158 10.94 -9.35 8.41
C ASP A 158 12.13 -10.13 7.82
N VAL A 159 11.88 -11.25 7.15
CA VAL A 159 12.90 -12.10 6.53
C VAL A 159 13.01 -11.82 5.01
N GLY A 160 12.17 -10.92 4.49
CA GLY A 160 12.16 -10.50 3.08
C GLY A 160 11.28 -11.37 2.17
N VAL A 161 10.45 -12.24 2.73
CA VAL A 161 9.50 -13.05 1.97
C VAL A 161 8.30 -12.18 1.61
N ALA A 162 7.99 -12.06 0.32
CA ALA A 162 7.00 -11.10 -0.19
C ALA A 162 5.69 -11.75 -0.65
N VAL A 163 4.60 -11.01 -0.43
CA VAL A 163 3.25 -11.29 -0.93
C VAL A 163 2.74 -10.06 -1.66
N THR A 164 2.11 -10.27 -2.80
CA THR A 164 1.32 -9.24 -3.49
C THR A 164 -0.16 -9.56 -3.30
N ALA A 165 -0.92 -8.60 -2.75
CA ALA A 165 -2.36 -8.65 -2.61
C ALA A 165 -3.00 -7.66 -3.58
N THR A 166 -3.89 -8.15 -4.45
CA THR A 166 -4.68 -7.34 -5.38
C THR A 166 -6.15 -7.62 -5.15
N GLY A 167 -6.97 -6.60 -4.87
CA GLY A 167 -8.36 -6.82 -4.53
C GLY A 167 -9.27 -5.61 -4.63
N THR A 168 -10.56 -5.85 -4.44
CA THR A 168 -11.62 -4.84 -4.43
C THR A 168 -12.47 -4.99 -3.17
N PHE A 169 -13.05 -3.90 -2.70
CA PHE A 169 -13.88 -3.87 -1.49
C PHE A 169 -15.04 -2.89 -1.61
N ASN A 170 -16.11 -3.19 -0.87
CA ASN A 170 -17.26 -2.34 -0.65
C ASN A 170 -17.58 -2.39 0.86
N ALA A 171 -16.94 -1.53 1.63
CA ALA A 171 -16.94 -1.59 3.09
C ALA A 171 -18.15 -0.90 3.71
N ILE A 172 -18.68 -1.48 4.78
CA ILE A 172 -19.73 -0.86 5.59
C ILE A 172 -19.16 -0.33 6.90
N VAL A 173 -19.86 0.63 7.51
CA VAL A 173 -19.65 0.97 8.92
C VAL A 173 -20.42 -0.08 9.74
N PRO A 174 -19.76 -0.86 10.62
CA PRO A 174 -20.46 -1.81 11.48
C PRO A 174 -21.52 -1.11 12.33
N GLU A 175 -22.73 -1.65 12.37
CA GLU A 175 -23.72 -1.20 13.35
C GLU A 175 -23.23 -1.55 14.76
N PRO A 176 -23.35 -0.65 15.76
CA PRO A 176 -23.06 -1.01 17.14
C PRO A 176 -23.98 -2.16 17.55
N ALA A 177 -23.40 -3.22 18.14
CA ALA A 177 -24.18 -4.34 18.64
C ALA A 177 -25.22 -3.83 19.68
N PRO A 178 -26.47 -4.33 19.64
CA PRO A 178 -27.53 -3.90 20.54
C PRO A 178 -27.28 -4.27 22.01
#